data_AF-A0A970B272-F1
#
_entry.id   AF-A0A970B272-F1
#
_cell.length_a   1.000
_cell.length_b   1.000
_cell.length_c   1.000
_cell.angle_alpha   90.00
_cell.angle_beta   90.00
_cell.angle_gamma   90.00
#
_symmetry.space_group_name_H-M   'P 1'
#
loop_
_entity.id
_entity.type
_entity.pdbx_description
1 polymer ?
#
loop_
_entity_poly.entity_id
_entity_poly.type
_entity_poly.pdbx_seq_one_letter_code
_entity_poly.pdbx_strand_id
1 'polypeptide(L)'
;LDAQKRENEIKQQVVDRLEKYSRNMKSIVFQVNKRYLTKKRSPLAFIDNIAESGECFIKNQDTPDNDYLFLLYIKGDNASERLINDISLEDRTDAVETKVFNPKNVFEASDYIIDRLALLFEKERLAKK
;
A
#
# COMPACT_ATOMS: atom_id res chain seq x y z
N LEU A 1 -21.40 27.42 -1.12
CA LEU A 1 -19.95 27.56 -1.36
C LEU A 1 -19.13 26.94 -0.21
N ASP A 2 -19.49 27.18 1.05
CA ASP A 2 -18.67 26.75 2.21
C ASP A 2 -18.76 25.26 2.57
N ALA A 3 -19.84 24.58 2.17
CA ALA A 3 -19.96 23.12 2.36
C ALA A 3 -19.03 22.36 1.40
N GLN A 4 -19.01 22.76 0.12
CA GLN A 4 -18.12 22.14 -0.88
C GLN A 4 -16.64 22.34 -0.56
N LYS A 5 -16.28 23.54 -0.07
CA LYS A 5 -14.90 23.83 0.37
C LYS A 5 -14.49 22.92 1.53
N ARG A 6 -15.34 22.78 2.55
CA ARG A 6 -15.08 21.88 3.69
C ARG A 6 -14.98 20.42 3.29
N GLU A 7 -15.82 19.95 2.37
CA GLU A 7 -15.73 18.59 1.85
C GLU A 7 -14.40 18.34 1.13
N ASN A 8 -13.96 19.29 0.31
CA ASN A 8 -12.68 19.21 -0.39
C ASN A 8 -11.48 19.26 0.58
N GLU A 9 -11.56 20.06 1.63
CA GLU A 9 -10.55 20.12 2.70
C GLU A 9 -10.42 18.77 3.43
N ILE A 10 -11.54 18.13 3.76
CA ILE A 10 -11.52 16.82 4.43
C ILE A 10 -10.94 15.76 3.49
N LYS A 11 -11.31 15.75 2.20
CA LYS A 11 -10.71 14.85 1.20
C LYS A 11 -9.20 15.04 1.12
N GLN A 12 -8.73 16.29 1.08
CA GLN A 12 -7.29 16.58 1.06
C GLN A 12 -6.59 16.05 2.31
N GLN A 13 -7.17 16.20 3.50
CA GLN A 13 -6.58 15.66 4.73
C GLN A 13 -6.47 14.13 4.72
N VAL A 14 -7.44 13.43 4.12
CA VAL A 14 -7.35 11.97 3.93
C VAL A 14 -6.21 11.62 2.98
N VAL A 15 -6.08 12.34 1.87
CA VAL A 15 -4.97 12.19 0.92
C VAL A 15 -3.63 12.37 1.63
N ASP A 16 -3.46 13.46 2.39
CA ASP A 16 -2.22 13.78 3.10
C ASP A 16 -1.83 12.72 4.14
N ARG A 17 -2.82 12.06 4.77
CA ARG A 17 -2.58 10.94 5.71
C ARG A 17 -2.01 9.73 4.99
N LEU A 18 -2.55 9.38 3.83
CA LEU A 18 -2.10 8.24 3.03
C LEU A 18 -0.83 8.54 2.22
N GLU A 19 -0.58 9.80 1.84
CA GLU A 19 0.56 10.21 1.03
C GLU A 19 1.89 9.80 1.68
N LYS A 20 2.00 9.90 3.00
CA LYS A 20 3.20 9.49 3.75
C LYS A 20 3.49 8.00 3.57
N TYR A 21 2.46 7.16 3.58
CA TYR A 21 2.60 5.72 3.35
C TYR A 21 2.86 5.42 1.87
N SER A 22 2.10 6.04 0.95
CA SER A 22 2.27 5.93 -0.50
C SER A 22 3.72 6.20 -0.93
N ARG A 23 4.32 7.30 -0.45
CA ARG A 23 5.71 7.65 -0.77
C ARG A 23 6.71 6.58 -0.31
N ASN A 24 6.50 6.00 0.88
CA ASN A 24 7.36 4.93 1.38
C ASN A 24 7.16 3.63 0.59
N MET A 25 5.91 3.23 0.32
CA MET A 25 5.60 2.07 -0.51
C MET A 25 6.21 2.17 -1.91
N LYS A 26 6.11 3.33 -2.56
CA LYS A 26 6.74 3.62 -3.85
C LYS A 26 8.26 3.50 -3.78
N SER A 27 8.88 4.00 -2.71
CA SER A 27 10.32 3.87 -2.47
C SER A 27 10.74 2.41 -2.30
N ILE A 28 9.99 1.63 -1.53
CA ILE A 28 10.22 0.19 -1.33
C ILE A 28 10.19 -0.54 -2.68
N VAL A 29 9.13 -0.34 -3.48
CA VAL A 29 8.99 -0.96 -4.80
C VAL A 29 10.18 -0.62 -5.70
N PHE A 30 10.61 0.65 -5.74
CA PHE A 30 11.77 1.05 -6.52
C PHE A 30 13.06 0.36 -6.07
N GLN A 31 13.34 0.32 -4.77
CA GLN A 31 14.55 -0.33 -4.25
C GLN A 31 14.51 -1.85 -4.46
N VAL A 32 13.36 -2.48 -4.26
CA VAL A 32 13.14 -3.91 -4.48
C VAL A 32 13.37 -4.31 -5.93
N ASN A 33 12.73 -3.60 -6.86
CA ASN A 33 12.93 -3.79 -8.30
C ASN A 33 14.39 -3.63 -8.72
N LYS A 34 15.09 -2.63 -8.17
CA LYS A 34 16.47 -2.32 -8.55
C LYS A 34 17.50 -3.31 -7.99
N ARG A 35 17.34 -3.72 -6.73
CA ARG A 35 18.41 -4.41 -5.97
C ARG A 35 18.17 -5.89 -5.74
N TYR A 36 16.90 -6.29 -5.61
CA TYR A 36 16.55 -7.62 -5.08
C TYR A 36 15.83 -8.51 -6.10
N LEU A 37 15.24 -7.92 -7.15
CA LEU A 37 14.57 -8.68 -8.20
C LEU A 37 15.55 -9.22 -9.25
N THR A 38 15.41 -10.52 -9.54
CA THR A 38 16.15 -11.17 -10.63
C THR A 38 15.45 -10.91 -11.97
N LYS A 39 16.20 -10.90 -13.08
CA LYS A 39 15.67 -10.64 -14.44
C LYS A 39 14.55 -11.59 -14.90
N LYS A 40 14.32 -12.71 -14.20
CA LYS A 40 13.29 -13.71 -14.53
C LYS A 40 11.97 -13.50 -13.77
N ARG A 41 11.90 -12.55 -12.83
CA ARG A 41 10.69 -12.25 -12.06
C ARG A 41 10.08 -10.94 -12.57
N SER A 42 8.75 -10.91 -12.66
CA SER A 42 8.01 -9.69 -12.96
C SER A 42 8.35 -8.59 -11.95
N PRO A 43 8.60 -7.35 -12.40
CA PRO A 43 8.78 -6.22 -11.50
C PRO A 43 7.54 -5.99 -10.63
N LEU A 44 7.75 -5.44 -9.43
CA LEU A 44 6.64 -4.91 -8.64
C LEU A 44 6.19 -3.57 -9.23
N ALA A 45 4.89 -3.32 -9.20
CA ALA A 45 4.27 -2.04 -9.53
C ALA A 45 3.59 -1.47 -8.29
N PHE A 46 3.71 -0.16 -8.12
CA PHE A 46 2.96 0.62 -7.15
C PHE A 46 1.85 1.37 -7.87
N ILE A 47 0.60 1.21 -7.42
CA ILE A 47 -0.57 1.89 -7.97
C ILE A 47 -1.12 2.85 -6.91
N ASP A 48 -1.32 4.10 -7.30
CA ASP A 48 -1.81 5.17 -6.44
C ASP A 48 -3.20 5.62 -6.90
N ASN A 49 -4.23 5.25 -6.14
CA ASN A 49 -5.61 5.64 -6.37
C ASN A 49 -6.14 6.48 -5.20
N ILE A 50 -5.26 7.10 -4.40
CA ILE A 50 -5.66 7.77 -3.15
C ILE A 50 -6.64 8.92 -3.41
N ALA A 51 -6.45 9.67 -4.50
CA ALA A 51 -7.33 10.78 -4.86
C ALA A 51 -8.73 10.33 -5.30
N GLU A 52 -8.84 9.13 -5.89
CA GLU A 52 -10.07 8.62 -6.49
C GLU A 52 -10.84 7.70 -5.53
N SER A 53 -10.19 6.62 -5.07
CA SER A 53 -10.81 5.60 -4.20
C SER A 53 -10.33 5.68 -2.75
N GLY A 54 -9.23 6.39 -2.47
CA GLY A 54 -8.65 6.49 -1.13
C GLY A 54 -7.79 5.28 -0.74
N GLU A 55 -7.21 4.62 -1.73
CA GLU A 55 -6.37 3.44 -1.54
C GLU A 55 -5.12 3.48 -2.44
N CYS A 56 -4.10 2.73 -2.06
CA CYS A 56 -2.95 2.45 -2.92
C CYS A 56 -2.46 1.03 -2.67
N PHE A 57 -1.83 0.40 -3.67
CA PHE A 57 -1.45 -1.00 -3.57
C PHE A 57 -0.17 -1.33 -4.33
N ILE A 58 0.45 -2.45 -3.93
CA ILE A 58 1.61 -3.04 -4.59
C ILE A 58 1.15 -4.36 -5.23
N LYS A 59 1.50 -4.57 -6.49
CA LYS A 59 1.24 -5.81 -7.23
C LYS A 59 2.42 -6.23 -8.08
N ASN A 60 2.37 -7.42 -8.68
CA ASN A 60 3.26 -7.75 -9.78
C ASN A 60 2.78 -7.02 -11.05
N GLN A 61 3.69 -6.51 -11.87
CA GLN A 61 3.34 -5.65 -13.00
C GLN A 61 2.47 -6.35 -14.06
N ASP A 62 2.59 -7.67 -14.17
CA ASP A 62 1.91 -8.54 -15.12
C ASP A 62 0.59 -9.13 -14.58
N THR A 63 0.19 -8.85 -13.34
CA THR A 63 -1.06 -9.35 -12.75
C THR A 63 -2.19 -8.30 -12.80
N PRO A 64 -3.47 -8.72 -12.80
CA PRO A 64 -4.60 -7.80 -12.64
C PRO A 64 -4.58 -7.06 -11.29
N ASP A 65 -5.29 -5.94 -11.19
CA ASP A 65 -5.32 -5.13 -9.96
C ASP A 65 -5.91 -5.86 -8.75
N ASN A 66 -6.84 -6.80 -8.98
CA ASN A 66 -7.42 -7.64 -7.92
C ASN A 66 -6.43 -8.64 -7.31
N ASP A 67 -5.30 -8.88 -7.98
CA ASP A 67 -4.23 -9.77 -7.55
C ASP A 67 -3.04 -8.96 -7.01
N TYR A 68 -3.35 -8.04 -6.10
CA TYR A 68 -2.37 -7.25 -5.38
C TYR A 68 -1.70 -8.07 -4.27
N LEU A 69 -0.47 -7.68 -3.92
CA LEU A 69 0.28 -8.23 -2.80
C LEU A 69 -0.02 -7.47 -1.50
N PHE A 70 -0.11 -6.14 -1.59
CA PHE A 70 -0.42 -5.27 -0.46
C PHE A 70 -1.44 -4.22 -0.87
N LEU A 71 -2.48 -4.00 -0.07
CA LEU A 71 -3.47 -2.92 -0.26
C LEU A 71 -3.52 -2.05 0.99
N LEU A 72 -3.24 -0.76 0.83
CA LEU A 72 -3.34 0.24 1.88
C LEU A 72 -4.58 1.09 1.66
N TYR A 73 -5.44 1.21 2.67
CA TYR A 73 -6.70 1.95 2.59
C TYR A 73 -7.11 2.48 3.97
N ILE A 74 -8.09 3.38 4.00
CA ILE A 74 -8.76 3.75 5.25
C ILE A 74 -10.24 3.38 5.13
N LYS A 75 -10.76 2.66 6.13
CA LYS A 75 -12.18 2.30 6.19
C LYS A 75 -13.04 3.55 6.30
N GLY A 76 -14.20 3.54 5.65
CA GLY A 76 -15.18 4.62 5.73
C GLY A 76 -15.83 4.91 4.39
N ASP A 77 -17.13 5.20 4.43
CA ASP A 77 -17.93 5.43 3.24
C ASP A 77 -17.77 6.87 2.72
N ASN A 78 -17.32 7.78 3.58
CA ASN A 78 -17.05 9.18 3.26
C ASN A 78 -15.71 9.67 3.83
N ALA A 79 -15.25 10.83 3.34
CA ALA A 79 -13.95 11.38 3.72
C ALA A 79 -13.83 11.72 5.22
N SER A 80 -14.94 12.08 5.88
CA SER A 80 -14.95 12.39 7.31
C SER A 80 -14.72 11.14 8.17
N GLU A 81 -15.37 10.03 7.83
CA GLU A 81 -15.15 8.74 8.47
C GLU A 81 -13.72 8.24 8.23
N ARG A 82 -13.23 8.38 6.99
CA ARG A 82 -11.85 8.03 6.68
C ARG A 82 -10.84 8.87 7.46
N LEU A 83 -11.16 10.11 7.82
CA LEU A 83 -10.26 10.98 8.58
C LEU A 83 -10.11 10.53 10.05
N ILE A 84 -11.14 9.92 10.63
CA ILE A 84 -11.10 9.44 12.03
C ILE A 84 -10.61 8.01 12.16
N ASN A 85 -10.74 7.20 11.10
CA ASN A 85 -10.35 5.80 11.11
C ASN A 85 -8.84 5.60 10.92
N ASP A 86 -8.36 4.44 11.37
CA ASP A 86 -6.98 4.01 11.21
C ASP A 86 -6.68 3.48 9.81
N ILE A 87 -5.41 3.52 9.44
CA ILE A 87 -4.94 3.06 8.13
C ILE A 87 -4.82 1.54 8.18
N SER A 88 -5.46 0.86 7.24
CA SER A 88 -5.41 -0.60 7.10
C SER A 88 -4.47 -0.99 5.98
N LEU A 89 -3.64 -2.00 6.22
CA LEU A 89 -2.79 -2.66 5.23
C LEU A 89 -3.22 -4.13 5.14
N GLU A 90 -3.84 -4.50 4.02
CA GLU A 90 -4.07 -5.89 3.63
C GLU A 90 -2.79 -6.47 3.02
N ASP A 91 -2.41 -7.66 3.45
CA ASP A 91 -1.26 -8.42 2.98
C ASP A 91 -1.76 -9.77 2.42
N ARG A 92 -1.48 -10.02 1.15
CA ARG A 92 -1.84 -11.24 0.41
C ARG A 92 -0.63 -12.03 -0.06
N THR A 93 0.55 -11.78 0.51
CA THR A 93 1.79 -12.48 0.16
C THR A 93 1.82 -13.94 0.60
N ASP A 94 0.96 -14.33 1.53
CA ASP A 94 0.81 -15.70 2.04
C ASP A 94 -0.66 -15.99 2.38
N ALA A 95 -1.04 -15.94 3.66
CA ALA A 95 -2.43 -15.82 4.09
C ALA A 95 -2.87 -14.36 4.08
N VAL A 96 -4.15 -14.11 3.78
CA VAL A 96 -4.73 -12.76 3.84
C VAL A 96 -4.72 -12.29 5.30
N GLU A 97 -3.88 -11.31 5.61
CA GLU A 97 -3.77 -10.67 6.92
C GLU A 97 -4.03 -9.17 6.78
N THR A 98 -4.73 -8.57 7.74
CA THR A 98 -4.93 -7.11 7.77
C THR A 98 -4.28 -6.53 9.01
N LYS A 99 -3.33 -5.62 8.81
CA LYS A 99 -2.72 -4.84 9.89
C LYS A 99 -3.26 -3.42 9.92
N VAL A 100 -3.49 -2.92 11.13
CA VAL A 100 -4.01 -1.58 11.35
C VAL A 100 -2.88 -0.72 11.91
N PHE A 101 -2.66 0.43 11.30
CA PHE A 101 -1.61 1.37 11.64
C PHE A 101 -2.21 2.74 11.94
N ASN A 102 -1.72 3.38 12.99
CA ASN A 102 -1.97 4.79 13.24
C ASN A 102 -1.16 5.62 12.21
N PRO A 103 -1.64 6.77 11.72
CA PRO A 103 -0.92 7.66 10.78
C PRO A 103 0.55 7.98 11.09
N LYS A 104 1.01 7.81 12.33
CA LYS A 104 2.41 8.03 12.73
C LYS A 104 3.31 6.81 12.50
N ASN A 105 2.75 5.62 12.30
CA ASN A 105 3.46 4.35 12.25
C ASN A 105 3.90 3.99 10.81
N VAL A 106 4.33 4.99 10.04
CA VAL A 106 4.74 4.82 8.63
C VAL A 106 5.94 3.88 8.51
N PHE A 107 6.90 4.00 9.44
CA PHE A 107 8.10 3.17 9.45
C PHE A 107 7.78 1.71 9.79
N GLU A 108 6.89 1.47 10.77
CA GLU A 108 6.47 0.12 11.14
C GLU A 108 5.76 -0.61 9.98
N ALA A 109 4.90 0.11 9.25
CA ALA A 109 4.29 -0.44 8.04
C ALA A 109 5.32 -0.71 6.94
N SER A 110 6.34 0.15 6.82
CA SER A 110 7.42 -0.01 5.84
C SER A 110 8.27 -1.24 6.14
N ASP A 111 8.69 -1.40 7.40
CA ASP A 111 9.45 -2.57 7.87
C ASP A 111 8.65 -3.85 7.64
N TYR A 112 7.35 -3.84 7.98
CA TYR A 112 6.46 -4.97 7.74
C TYR A 112 6.39 -5.36 6.26
N ILE A 113 6.18 -4.40 5.34
CA ILE A 113 6.12 -4.68 3.90
C ILE A 113 7.44 -5.27 3.40
N ILE A 114 8.58 -4.72 3.86
CA ILE A 114 9.91 -5.20 3.47
C ILE A 114 10.12 -6.65 3.92
N ASP A 115 9.80 -6.97 5.17
CA ASP A 115 9.96 -8.32 5.72
C ASP A 115 9.08 -9.33 4.97
N ARG A 116 7.83 -8.97 4.68
CA ARG A 116 6.90 -9.84 3.94
C ARG A 116 7.33 -10.05 2.49
N LEU A 117 7.86 -9.03 1.81
CA LEU A 117 8.46 -9.18 0.49
C LEU A 117 9.70 -10.07 0.50
N ALA A 118 10.56 -9.94 1.52
CA ALA A 118 11.74 -10.78 1.66
C ALA A 118 11.36 -12.26 1.80
N LEU A 119 10.39 -12.57 2.67
CA LEU A 119 9.85 -13.91 2.86
C LEU A 119 9.21 -14.47 1.57
N LEU A 120 8.42 -13.66 0.86
CA LEU A 120 7.83 -14.05 -0.42
C LEU A 120 8.90 -14.48 -1.42
N PHE A 121 9.93 -13.65 -1.61
CA PHE A 121 11.00 -13.94 -2.57
C PHE A 121 11.86 -15.13 -2.14
N GLU A 122 12.08 -15.33 -0.85
CA GLU A 122 12.78 -16.51 -0.34
C GLU A 122 12.02 -17.79 -0.67
N LYS A 123 10.71 -17.84 -0.37
CA LYS A 123 9.83 -18.98 -0.71
C LYS A 123 9.84 -19.27 -2.22
N GLU A 124 9.70 -18.24 -3.06
CA GLU A 124 9.75 -18.38 -4.52
C GLU A 124 11.11 -18.94 -5.01
N ARG A 125 12.22 -18.58 -4.35
CA ARG A 125 13.57 -19.08 -4.69
C ARG A 125 13.76 -20.53 -4.28
N LEU A 126 13.20 -20.94 -3.14
CA LEU A 126 13.25 -22.32 -2.66
C LEU A 126 12.37 -23.25 -3.50
N ALA A 127 11.18 -22.81 -3.90
CA ALA A 127 10.26 -23.59 -4.74
C ALA A 127 10.76 -23.83 -6.17
N LYS A 128 11.75 -23.07 -6.63
CA LYS A 128 12.39 -23.20 -7.96
C LYS A 128 13.69 -24.02 -7.93
N LYS A 129 14.12 -24.51 -6.77
CA LYS A 129 15.22 -25.48 -6.63
C LYS A 129 14.67 -26.90 -6.74
#